data_AF-A0A2A2HWJ0-F1
#
_entry.id   AF-A0A2A2HWJ0-F1
#
_cell.length_a   1.000
_cell.length_b   1.000
_cell.length_c   1.000
_cell.angle_alpha   90.00
_cell.angle_beta   90.00
_cell.angle_gamma   90.00
#
_symmetry.space_group_name_H-M   'P 1'
#
loop_
_entity.id
_entity.type
_entity.pdbx_description
1 polymer ?
#
loop_
_entity_poly.entity_id
_entity_poly.type
_entity_poly.pdbx_seq_one_letter_code
_entity_poly.pdbx_strand_id
1 'polypeptide(L)'
;MDSSLLDVLFLSEKRKNLLLLLLNGPKNIEEIKNTLDVRSSPIMTQIKILMKQDLIVENNRLYKLSSIGEILVPKMKTILETFNVFDKNHDYWINQDMTSIPPEFLDEIGNLGNYIEVNPDRNHVFEYPKEVVKHLSESEKVRISSSFFLPIYPSLCIELAAKGTDITLVFTEYVYDRMLNDYKKELEHFLNLKHTKLYVCNNNNMKIASSIVTEKFMALSLFCNSGIYYNHNLVSFDESALKWGKNLFNHYKGIARPITKV
;
A
#
# COMPACT_ATOMS: atom_id res chain seq x y z
N MET A 1 0.30 0.64 40.70
CA MET A 1 1.36 0.82 39.68
C MET A 1 0.90 1.94 38.78
N ASP A 2 1.72 2.99 38.61
CA ASP A 2 1.46 3.95 37.55
C ASP A 2 1.52 3.20 36.22
N SER A 3 0.47 3.33 35.40
CA SER A 3 0.42 2.69 34.09
C SER A 3 1.55 3.21 33.24
N SER A 4 2.33 2.33 32.60
CA SER A 4 3.37 2.77 31.68
C SER A 4 2.74 3.51 30.49
N LEU A 5 3.52 4.38 29.84
CA LEU A 5 3.06 5.09 28.65
C LEU A 5 2.64 4.11 27.52
N LEU A 6 3.32 2.97 27.44
CA LEU A 6 2.99 1.87 26.51
C LEU A 6 1.59 1.31 26.80
N ASP A 7 1.29 1.00 28.07
CA ASP A 7 -0.03 0.51 28.48
C ASP A 7 -1.12 1.53 28.16
N VAL A 8 -0.80 2.81 28.37
CA VAL A 8 -1.72 3.92 28.14
C VAL A 8 -2.09 4.04 26.66
N LEU A 9 -1.07 3.98 25.79
CA LEU A 9 -1.24 4.11 24.34
C LEU A 9 -1.95 2.90 23.74
N PHE A 10 -1.59 1.66 24.10
CA PHE A 10 -1.99 0.49 23.32
C PHE A 10 -3.11 -0.37 23.92
N LEU A 11 -3.25 -0.44 25.25
CA LEU A 11 -4.16 -1.41 25.90
C LEU A 11 -5.62 -0.97 26.03
N SER A 12 -5.98 0.27 25.67
CA SER A 12 -7.35 0.77 25.74
C SER A 12 -7.81 1.32 24.41
N GLU A 13 -8.80 0.66 23.81
CA GLU A 13 -9.41 1.09 22.54
C GLU A 13 -10.00 2.50 22.64
N LYS A 14 -10.66 2.83 23.76
CA LYS A 14 -11.21 4.17 23.97
C LYS A 14 -10.14 5.26 24.00
N ARG A 15 -8.96 4.98 24.58
CA ARG A 15 -7.84 5.92 24.58
C ARG A 15 -7.21 6.04 23.20
N LYS A 16 -7.01 4.92 22.50
CA LYS A 16 -6.52 4.92 21.11
C LYS A 16 -7.40 5.80 20.23
N ASN A 17 -8.72 5.57 20.24
CA ASN A 17 -9.66 6.30 19.40
C ASN A 17 -9.70 7.81 19.75
N LEU A 18 -9.64 8.16 21.04
CA LEU A 18 -9.55 9.56 21.47
C LEU A 18 -8.26 10.24 21.02
N LEU A 19 -7.10 9.59 21.19
CA LEU A 19 -5.81 10.14 20.76
C LEU A 19 -5.77 10.31 19.23
N LEU A 20 -6.25 9.33 18.48
CA LEU A 20 -6.36 9.41 17.02
C LEU A 20 -7.30 10.54 16.57
N LEU A 21 -8.42 10.75 17.27
CA LEU A 21 -9.32 11.88 17.00
C LEU A 21 -8.61 13.23 17.20
N LEU A 22 -7.81 13.36 18.26
CA LEU A 22 -7.09 14.59 18.59
C LEU A 22 -5.89 14.88 17.68
N LEU A 23 -5.45 13.93 16.84
CA LEU A 23 -4.53 14.21 15.73
C LEU A 23 -5.13 15.21 14.73
N ASN A 24 -6.46 15.23 14.59
CA ASN A 24 -7.19 16.14 13.71
C ASN A 24 -7.46 17.51 14.37
N GLY A 25 -6.65 17.87 15.37
CA GLY A 25 -6.71 19.14 16.09
C GLY A 25 -7.64 19.13 17.32
N PRO A 26 -7.67 20.26 18.06
CA PRO A 26 -8.40 20.38 19.32
C PRO A 26 -9.90 20.06 19.19
N LYS A 27 -10.50 19.51 20.26
CA LYS A 27 -11.93 19.16 20.33
C LYS A 27 -12.51 19.45 21.70
N ASN A 28 -13.76 19.90 21.75
CA ASN A 28 -14.53 19.98 23.00
C ASN A 28 -15.16 18.61 23.35
N ILE A 29 -15.71 18.51 24.57
CA ILE A 29 -16.27 17.24 25.07
C ILE A 29 -17.46 16.72 24.25
N GLU A 30 -18.29 17.61 23.70
CA GLU A 30 -19.45 17.21 22.89
C GLU A 30 -19.00 16.69 21.52
N GLU A 31 -18.01 17.32 20.89
CA GLU A 31 -17.40 16.81 19.65
C GLU A 31 -16.79 15.42 19.85
N ILE A 32 -16.08 15.20 20.95
CA ILE A 32 -15.49 13.90 21.29
C ILE A 32 -16.58 12.84 21.46
N LYS A 33 -17.64 13.14 22.21
CA LYS A 33 -18.76 12.21 22.45
C LYS A 33 -19.46 11.83 21.16
N ASN A 34 -19.76 12.82 20.33
CA ASN A 34 -20.50 12.63 19.09
C ASN A 34 -19.66 11.84 18.07
N THR A 35 -18.37 12.14 17.97
CA THR A 35 -17.49 11.46 16.99
C THR A 35 -17.17 10.02 17.39
N LEU A 36 -16.99 9.75 18.69
CA LEU A 36 -16.65 8.42 19.18
C LEU A 36 -17.87 7.57 19.57
N ASP A 37 -19.08 8.12 19.47
CA ASP A 37 -20.33 7.50 19.93
C ASP A 37 -20.24 6.98 21.39
N VAL A 38 -19.84 7.86 22.31
CA VAL A 38 -19.64 7.51 23.73
C VAL A 38 -20.37 8.45 24.69
N ARG A 39 -20.74 7.90 25.86
CA ARG A 39 -21.32 8.68 26.97
C ARG A 39 -20.24 9.52 27.69
N SER A 40 -20.64 10.64 28.31
CA SER A 40 -19.74 11.60 28.97
C SER A 40 -18.94 10.99 30.15
N SER A 41 -19.58 10.19 31.00
CA SER A 41 -18.91 9.65 32.20
C SER A 41 -17.77 8.69 31.86
N PRO A 42 -17.93 7.70 30.97
CA PRO A 42 -16.83 6.82 30.56
C PRO A 42 -15.66 7.53 29.87
N ILE A 43 -15.93 8.52 29.01
CA ILE A 43 -14.87 9.20 28.26
C ILE A 43 -14.07 10.17 29.12
N MET A 44 -14.72 10.83 30.09
CA MET A 44 -14.04 11.72 31.05
C MET A 44 -13.00 10.98 31.88
N THR A 45 -13.26 9.72 32.25
CA THR A 45 -12.26 8.88 32.92
C THR A 45 -11.04 8.66 32.03
N GLN A 46 -11.22 8.44 30.72
CA GLN A 46 -10.10 8.26 29.79
C GLN A 46 -9.32 9.55 29.60
N ILE A 47 -10.00 10.70 29.46
CA ILE A 47 -9.40 12.03 29.38
C ILE A 47 -8.51 12.29 30.60
N LYS A 48 -9.01 12.06 31.82
CA LYS A 48 -8.24 12.25 33.05
C LYS A 48 -6.98 11.37 33.09
N ILE A 49 -7.06 10.13 32.61
CA ILE A 49 -5.89 9.24 32.52
C ILE A 49 -4.85 9.80 31.53
N LEU A 50 -5.29 10.25 30.35
CA LEU A 50 -4.40 10.82 29.34
C LEU A 50 -3.75 12.13 29.78
N MET A 51 -4.48 12.98 30.53
CA MET A 51 -3.93 14.19 31.13
C MET A 51 -2.91 13.87 32.23
N LYS A 52 -3.19 12.87 33.09
CA LYS A 52 -2.24 12.42 34.13
C LYS A 52 -0.91 11.93 33.51
N GLN A 53 -0.95 11.42 32.29
CA GLN A 53 0.20 10.90 31.54
C GLN A 53 0.79 11.92 30.58
N ASP A 54 0.40 13.19 30.70
CA ASP A 54 0.88 14.30 29.88
C ASP A 54 0.74 14.08 28.37
N LEU A 55 -0.21 13.24 27.91
CA LEU A 55 -0.46 12.99 26.49
C LEU A 55 -1.41 14.01 25.87
N ILE A 56 -2.31 14.56 26.69
CA ILE A 56 -3.27 15.59 26.28
C ILE A 56 -3.30 16.71 27.31
N VAL A 57 -3.67 17.91 26.86
CA VAL A 57 -3.89 19.08 27.70
C VAL A 57 -5.26 19.67 27.42
N GLU A 58 -5.83 20.34 28.42
CA GLU A 58 -7.06 21.12 28.28
C GLU A 58 -6.72 22.62 28.27
N ASN A 59 -7.26 23.37 27.32
CA ASN A 59 -7.24 24.83 27.31
C ASN A 59 -8.60 25.36 26.86
N ASN A 60 -9.22 26.24 27.65
CA ASN A 60 -10.52 26.84 27.34
C ASN A 60 -11.60 25.82 26.94
N ARG A 61 -11.70 24.70 27.69
CA ARG A 61 -12.63 23.58 27.42
C ARG A 61 -12.38 22.80 26.12
N LEU A 62 -11.22 23.01 25.50
CA LEU A 62 -10.75 22.23 24.35
C LEU A 62 -9.62 21.30 24.80
N TYR A 63 -9.77 20.02 24.47
CA TYR A 63 -8.73 19.02 24.62
C TYR A 63 -7.89 18.97 23.36
N LYS A 64 -6.57 18.88 23.51
CA LYS A 64 -5.63 18.69 22.41
C LYS A 64 -4.46 17.81 22.85
N LEU A 65 -3.71 17.28 21.88
CA LEU A 65 -2.44 16.64 22.17
C LEU A 65 -1.49 17.64 22.86
N SER A 66 -0.74 17.15 23.84
CA SER A 66 0.40 17.88 24.41
C SER A 66 1.60 17.79 23.46
N SER A 67 2.71 18.46 23.78
CA SER A 67 3.97 18.27 23.04
C SER A 67 4.47 16.82 23.03
N ILE A 68 4.24 16.06 24.11
CA ILE A 68 4.56 14.63 24.17
C ILE A 68 3.58 13.83 23.29
N GLY A 69 2.29 14.15 23.37
CA GLY A 69 1.25 13.54 22.55
C GLY A 69 1.48 13.74 21.04
N GLU A 70 1.87 14.94 20.62
CA GLU A 70 2.17 15.28 19.23
C GLU A 70 3.35 14.46 18.66
N ILE A 71 4.27 14.01 19.51
CA ILE A 71 5.39 13.15 19.10
C ILE A 71 4.96 11.68 19.07
N LEU A 72 4.22 11.21 20.09
CA LEU A 72 3.96 9.79 20.28
C LEU A 72 2.73 9.27 19.53
N VAL A 73 1.66 10.07 19.45
CA VAL A 73 0.41 9.62 18.83
C VAL A 73 0.55 9.35 17.33
N PRO A 74 1.32 10.14 16.54
CA PRO A 74 1.59 9.75 15.14
C PRO A 74 2.33 8.42 15.02
N LYS A 75 3.34 8.17 15.88
CA LYS A 75 4.07 6.89 15.90
C LYS A 75 3.16 5.73 16.29
N MET A 76 2.30 5.94 17.29
CA MET A 76 1.27 4.99 17.69
C MET A 76 0.34 4.67 16.51
N LYS A 77 -0.12 5.70 15.78
CA LYS A 77 -0.97 5.53 14.58
C LYS A 77 -0.28 4.64 13.55
N THR A 78 0.99 4.93 13.20
CA THR A 78 1.76 4.11 12.26
C THR A 78 1.86 2.65 12.72
N ILE A 79 2.14 2.41 14.00
CA ILE A 79 2.20 1.04 14.55
C ILE A 79 0.84 0.33 14.45
N LEU A 80 -0.26 1.01 14.76
CA LEU A 80 -1.60 0.45 14.64
C LEU A 80 -1.98 0.13 13.19
N GLU A 81 -1.59 0.99 12.24
CA GLU A 81 -1.78 0.76 10.81
C GLU A 81 -1.01 -0.48 10.34
N THR A 82 0.22 -0.68 10.82
CA THR A 82 1.00 -1.89 10.56
C THR A 82 0.33 -3.14 11.14
N PHE A 83 -0.19 -3.10 12.36
CA PHE A 83 -0.95 -4.23 12.93
C PHE A 83 -2.19 -4.56 12.09
N ASN A 84 -2.94 -3.54 11.65
CA ASN A 84 -4.12 -3.75 10.81
C ASN A 84 -3.81 -4.47 9.49
N VAL A 85 -2.61 -4.30 8.94
CA VAL A 85 -2.19 -5.02 7.73
C VAL A 85 -1.90 -6.49 8.05
N PHE A 86 -1.16 -6.78 9.12
CA PHE A 86 -0.76 -8.14 9.44
C PHE A 86 -1.87 -8.98 10.09
N ASP A 87 -2.72 -8.38 10.92
CA ASP A 87 -3.81 -9.07 11.63
C ASP A 87 -4.90 -9.58 10.67
N LYS A 88 -5.03 -8.99 9.47
CA LYS A 88 -6.04 -9.39 8.49
C LYS A 88 -5.78 -10.74 7.84
N ASN A 89 -4.52 -11.06 7.58
CA ASN A 89 -4.15 -12.31 6.93
C ASN A 89 -2.72 -12.72 7.32
N HIS A 90 -2.56 -13.11 8.58
CA HIS A 90 -1.28 -13.53 9.13
C HIS A 90 -0.64 -14.67 8.33
N ASP A 91 -1.46 -15.65 7.89
CA ASP A 91 -0.99 -16.82 7.14
C ASP A 91 -0.46 -16.46 5.75
N TYR A 92 -1.02 -15.45 5.08
CA TYR A 92 -0.43 -14.93 3.85
C TYR A 92 0.97 -14.36 4.13
N TRP A 93 1.06 -13.42 5.07
CA TRP A 93 2.29 -12.64 5.30
C TRP A 93 3.46 -13.48 5.80
N ILE A 94 3.23 -14.49 6.65
CA ILE A 94 4.29 -15.39 7.13
C ILE A 94 4.90 -16.24 6.00
N ASN A 95 4.16 -16.47 4.92
CA ASN A 95 4.57 -17.30 3.80
C ASN A 95 5.21 -16.52 2.64
N GLN A 96 5.10 -15.18 2.62
CA GLN A 96 5.69 -14.34 1.57
C GLN A 96 7.12 -13.91 1.92
N ASP A 97 7.95 -13.79 0.88
CA ASP A 97 9.27 -13.18 0.97
C ASP A 97 9.14 -11.65 1.06
N MET A 98 9.02 -11.16 2.29
CA MET A 98 8.99 -9.72 2.57
C MET A 98 10.32 -9.02 2.30
N THR A 99 11.44 -9.74 2.22
CA THR A 99 12.75 -9.17 1.91
C THR A 99 12.84 -8.67 0.46
N SER A 100 11.85 -9.04 -0.37
CA SER A 100 11.70 -8.58 -1.73
C SER A 100 11.26 -7.10 -1.85
N ILE A 101 10.62 -6.56 -0.81
CA ILE A 101 10.21 -5.16 -0.72
C ILE A 101 11.38 -4.33 -0.15
N PRO A 102 11.74 -3.18 -0.74
CA PRO A 102 12.82 -2.37 -0.19
C PRO A 102 12.50 -1.87 1.23
N PRO A 103 13.49 -1.77 2.13
CA PRO A 103 13.27 -1.51 3.56
C PRO A 103 12.44 -0.26 3.85
N GLU A 104 12.65 0.83 3.10
CA GLU A 104 11.91 2.07 3.28
C GLU A 104 10.40 1.94 3.02
N PHE A 105 9.99 0.97 2.19
CA PHE A 105 8.59 0.68 1.93
C PHE A 105 8.01 -0.33 2.93
N LEU A 106 8.85 -1.18 3.52
CA LEU A 106 8.46 -2.05 4.64
C LEU A 106 8.18 -1.22 5.91
N ASP A 107 8.97 -0.20 6.18
CA ASP A 107 8.74 0.73 7.31
C ASP A 107 7.37 1.44 7.21
N GLU A 108 6.87 1.60 5.98
CA GLU A 108 5.59 2.20 5.66
C GLU A 108 4.50 1.18 5.28
N ILE A 109 4.67 -0.11 5.55
CA ILE A 109 3.76 -1.17 5.08
C ILE A 109 2.31 -0.98 5.57
N GLY A 110 2.13 -0.34 6.73
CA GLY A 110 0.81 0.05 7.25
C GLY A 110 -0.01 0.93 6.29
N ASN A 111 0.66 1.65 5.36
CA ASN A 111 -0.01 2.44 4.33
C ASN A 111 -0.76 1.60 3.30
N LEU A 112 -0.53 0.28 3.22
CA LEU A 112 -1.39 -0.63 2.45
C LEU A 112 -2.84 -0.62 2.93
N GLY A 113 -3.10 -0.21 4.17
CA GLY A 113 -4.44 0.03 4.71
C GLY A 113 -5.35 -1.19 4.59
N ASN A 114 -6.53 -0.99 4.02
CA ASN A 114 -7.44 -2.07 3.69
C ASN A 114 -7.10 -2.71 2.36
N TYR A 115 -7.00 -4.04 2.36
CA TYR A 115 -6.77 -4.82 1.16
C TYR A 115 -7.67 -6.06 1.15
N ILE A 116 -7.90 -6.57 -0.05
CA ILE A 116 -8.48 -7.89 -0.31
C ILE A 116 -7.39 -8.79 -0.88
N GLU A 117 -7.38 -10.05 -0.48
CA GLU A 117 -6.58 -11.07 -1.15
C GLU A 117 -7.37 -11.58 -2.34
N VAL A 118 -6.75 -11.56 -3.51
CA VAL A 118 -7.32 -12.15 -4.70
C VAL A 118 -6.45 -13.30 -5.16
N ASN A 119 -6.99 -14.49 -4.90
CA ASN A 119 -6.40 -15.74 -5.30
C ASN A 119 -6.77 -16.06 -6.75
N PRO A 120 -5.86 -16.67 -7.51
CA PRO A 120 -6.22 -17.18 -8.82
C PRO A 120 -7.32 -18.23 -8.71
N ASP A 121 -8.29 -18.18 -9.63
CA ASP A 121 -9.12 -19.36 -9.89
C ASP A 121 -8.20 -20.48 -10.38
N ARG A 122 -8.43 -21.72 -9.92
CA ARG A 122 -7.67 -22.90 -10.34
C ARG A 122 -7.65 -23.06 -11.87
N ASN A 123 -8.69 -22.59 -12.55
CA ASN A 123 -8.78 -22.62 -14.01
C ASN A 123 -8.18 -21.39 -14.71
N HIS A 124 -7.87 -20.32 -13.95
CA HIS A 124 -7.41 -19.02 -14.47
C HIS A 124 -6.18 -18.51 -13.71
N VAL A 125 -5.23 -19.40 -13.41
CA VAL A 125 -4.06 -19.10 -12.58
C VAL A 125 -3.15 -18.04 -13.17
N PHE A 126 -3.22 -17.79 -14.47
CA PHE A 126 -2.43 -16.79 -15.17
C PHE A 126 -3.22 -15.53 -15.55
N GLU A 127 -4.49 -15.43 -15.13
CA GLU A 127 -5.34 -14.28 -15.40
C GLU A 127 -5.42 -13.35 -14.20
N TYR A 128 -5.62 -12.06 -14.47
CA TYR A 128 -5.98 -11.14 -13.42
C TYR A 128 -7.45 -11.35 -13.03
N PRO A 129 -7.77 -11.18 -11.74
CA PRO A 129 -9.16 -11.21 -11.29
C PRO A 129 -10.00 -10.19 -12.07
N LYS A 130 -11.24 -10.56 -12.42
CA LYS A 130 -12.14 -9.71 -13.23
C LYS A 130 -12.31 -8.30 -12.67
N GLU A 131 -12.32 -8.16 -11.35
CA GLU A 131 -12.40 -6.87 -10.67
C GLU A 131 -11.17 -5.99 -10.96
N VAL A 132 -9.96 -6.57 -10.89
CA VAL A 132 -8.71 -5.88 -11.25
C VAL A 132 -8.73 -5.46 -12.72
N VAL A 133 -9.13 -6.36 -13.63
CA VAL A 133 -9.23 -6.06 -15.07
C VAL A 133 -10.23 -4.93 -15.32
N LYS A 134 -11.38 -4.94 -14.65
CA LYS A 134 -12.36 -3.86 -14.74
C LYS A 134 -11.74 -2.53 -14.32
N HIS A 135 -11.13 -2.46 -13.14
CA HIS A 135 -10.50 -1.23 -12.67
C HIS A 135 -9.35 -0.75 -13.58
N LEU A 136 -8.54 -1.67 -14.12
CA LEU A 136 -7.53 -1.34 -15.13
C LEU A 136 -8.13 -0.70 -16.37
N SER A 137 -9.21 -1.28 -16.91
CA SER A 137 -9.86 -0.80 -18.12
C SER A 137 -10.49 0.59 -17.97
N GLU A 138 -10.85 0.97 -16.75
CA GLU A 138 -11.40 2.29 -16.44
C GLU A 138 -10.33 3.27 -15.95
N SER A 139 -9.03 2.89 -15.95
CA SER A 139 -7.96 3.73 -15.43
C SER A 139 -7.32 4.60 -16.52
N GLU A 140 -7.05 5.86 -16.19
CA GLU A 140 -6.35 6.80 -17.07
C GLU A 140 -4.84 6.56 -17.07
N LYS A 141 -4.28 6.09 -15.95
CA LYS A 141 -2.84 5.88 -15.78
C LYS A 141 -2.56 4.53 -15.16
N VAL A 142 -1.77 3.72 -15.84
CA VAL A 142 -1.36 2.39 -15.36
C VAL A 142 0.16 2.34 -15.22
N ARG A 143 0.62 1.99 -14.03
CA ARG A 143 2.03 1.79 -13.70
C ARG A 143 2.24 0.35 -13.29
N ILE A 144 3.13 -0.37 -13.96
CA ILE A 144 3.40 -1.78 -13.67
C ILE A 144 4.89 -1.95 -13.39
N SER A 145 5.22 -2.55 -12.25
CA SER A 145 6.57 -3.01 -11.92
C SER A 145 6.56 -4.52 -11.82
N SER A 146 7.41 -5.23 -12.57
CA SER A 146 7.41 -6.71 -12.56
C SER A 146 8.79 -7.32 -12.74
N SER A 147 9.17 -8.21 -11.82
CA SER A 147 10.37 -9.07 -11.98
C SER A 147 10.02 -10.46 -12.49
N PHE A 148 8.72 -10.80 -12.46
CA PHE A 148 8.16 -12.02 -13.01
C PHE A 148 7.48 -11.72 -14.35
N PHE A 149 7.63 -12.60 -15.34
CA PHE A 149 6.98 -12.45 -16.63
C PHE A 149 5.60 -13.12 -16.62
N LEU A 150 4.53 -12.32 -16.83
CA LEU A 150 3.20 -12.84 -17.10
C LEU A 150 2.91 -12.82 -18.61
N PRO A 151 2.53 -13.95 -19.23
CA PRO A 151 2.19 -14.01 -20.67
C PRO A 151 1.09 -13.06 -21.12
N ILE A 152 0.25 -12.58 -20.20
CA ILE A 152 -0.83 -11.63 -20.50
C ILE A 152 -0.32 -10.18 -20.67
N TYR A 153 0.87 -9.84 -20.19
CA TYR A 153 1.37 -8.46 -20.21
C TYR A 153 1.44 -7.83 -21.60
N PRO A 154 1.99 -8.49 -22.66
CA PRO A 154 2.11 -7.86 -23.97
C PRO A 154 0.76 -7.40 -24.52
N SER A 155 -0.23 -8.30 -24.56
CA SER A 155 -1.56 -8.01 -25.11
C SER A 155 -2.33 -7.02 -24.25
N LEU A 156 -2.32 -7.19 -22.92
CA LEU A 156 -3.00 -6.31 -21.98
C LEU A 156 -2.50 -4.86 -22.10
N CYS A 157 -1.18 -4.66 -22.13
CA CYS A 157 -0.60 -3.33 -22.20
C CYS A 157 -0.89 -2.65 -23.54
N ILE A 158 -0.85 -3.39 -24.65
CA ILE A 158 -1.23 -2.86 -25.97
C ILE A 158 -2.70 -2.43 -25.98
N GLU A 159 -3.61 -3.28 -25.48
CA GLU A 159 -5.04 -3.00 -25.48
C GLU A 159 -5.38 -1.74 -24.66
N LEU A 160 -4.81 -1.63 -23.46
CA LEU A 160 -4.99 -0.45 -22.61
C LEU A 160 -4.43 0.82 -23.28
N ALA A 161 -3.24 0.74 -23.87
CA ALA A 161 -2.64 1.89 -24.55
C ALA A 161 -3.44 2.32 -25.78
N ALA A 162 -4.01 1.37 -26.54
CA ALA A 162 -4.87 1.65 -27.69
C ALA A 162 -6.18 2.37 -27.29
N LYS A 163 -6.65 2.18 -26.04
CA LYS A 163 -7.79 2.91 -25.46
C LYS A 163 -7.42 4.31 -24.96
N GLY A 164 -6.15 4.70 -25.04
CA GLY A 164 -5.67 6.03 -24.62
C GLY A 164 -5.12 6.11 -23.20
N THR A 165 -4.99 4.98 -22.49
CA THR A 165 -4.39 4.92 -21.15
C THR A 165 -2.89 5.24 -21.22
N ASP A 166 -2.38 6.06 -20.28
CA ASP A 166 -0.95 6.30 -20.11
C ASP A 166 -0.32 5.14 -19.34
N ILE A 167 0.53 4.36 -20.01
CA ILE A 167 1.15 3.17 -19.45
C ILE A 167 2.64 3.39 -19.25
N THR A 168 3.10 3.18 -18.02
CA THR A 168 4.53 3.13 -17.72
C THR A 168 4.88 1.79 -17.09
N LEU A 169 5.77 1.05 -17.76
CA LEU A 169 6.26 -0.25 -17.33
C LEU A 169 7.68 -0.12 -16.78
N VAL A 170 7.97 -0.84 -15.69
CA VAL A 170 9.32 -1.05 -15.14
C VAL A 170 9.52 -2.56 -15.01
N PHE A 171 10.42 -3.12 -15.80
CA PHE A 171 10.69 -4.55 -15.81
C PHE A 171 12.13 -4.84 -15.41
N THR A 172 12.38 -6.04 -14.87
CA THR A 172 13.76 -6.53 -14.76
C THR A 172 14.31 -6.90 -16.13
N GLU A 173 15.63 -7.05 -16.25
CA GLU A 173 16.29 -7.55 -17.46
C GLU A 173 15.72 -8.92 -17.87
N TYR A 174 15.46 -9.84 -16.95
CA TYR A 174 14.85 -11.13 -17.26
C TYR A 174 13.49 -11.02 -17.96
N VAL A 175 12.62 -10.14 -17.47
CA VAL A 175 11.29 -9.92 -18.07
C VAL A 175 11.43 -9.26 -19.43
N TYR A 176 12.33 -8.28 -19.55
CA TYR A 176 12.61 -7.60 -20.81
C TYR A 176 13.19 -8.53 -21.88
N ASP A 177 14.17 -9.35 -21.53
CA ASP A 177 14.80 -10.30 -22.45
C ASP A 177 13.78 -11.32 -22.96
N ARG A 178 12.85 -11.75 -22.10
CA ARG A 178 11.74 -12.62 -22.52
C ARG A 178 10.77 -11.91 -23.47
N MET A 179 10.40 -10.66 -23.18
CA MET A 179 9.60 -9.84 -24.11
C MET A 179 10.32 -9.70 -25.47
N LEU A 180 11.63 -9.49 -25.45
CA LEU A 180 12.45 -9.30 -26.64
C LEU A 180 12.54 -10.55 -27.51
N ASN A 181 12.69 -11.73 -26.89
CA ASN A 181 12.88 -12.99 -27.60
C ASN A 181 11.55 -13.59 -28.08
N ASP A 182 10.53 -13.56 -27.22
CA ASP A 182 9.28 -14.29 -27.46
C ASP A 182 8.17 -13.39 -28.03
N TYR A 183 8.21 -12.07 -27.76
CA TYR A 183 7.13 -11.11 -28.04
C TYR A 183 7.65 -9.82 -28.70
N LYS A 184 8.67 -9.95 -29.56
CA LYS A 184 9.36 -8.80 -30.15
C LYS A 184 8.40 -7.84 -30.87
N LYS A 185 7.44 -8.38 -31.62
CA LYS A 185 6.50 -7.58 -32.42
C LYS A 185 5.56 -6.76 -31.52
N GLU A 186 5.07 -7.38 -30.45
CA GLU A 186 4.23 -6.75 -29.45
C GLU A 186 5.01 -5.66 -28.69
N LEU A 187 6.26 -5.95 -28.34
CA LEU A 187 7.14 -4.98 -27.69
C LEU A 187 7.42 -3.76 -28.59
N GLU A 188 7.78 -3.99 -29.86
CA GLU A 188 7.96 -2.93 -30.85
C GLU A 188 6.66 -2.12 -31.05
N HIS A 189 5.52 -2.79 -31.15
CA HIS A 189 4.23 -2.12 -31.26
C HIS A 189 3.94 -1.26 -30.03
N PHE A 190 4.11 -1.81 -28.82
CA PHE A 190 3.92 -1.09 -27.57
C PHE A 190 4.78 0.18 -27.50
N LEU A 191 6.07 0.10 -27.85
CA LEU A 191 7.00 1.24 -27.80
C LEU A 191 6.70 2.32 -28.84
N ASN A 192 6.00 1.99 -29.92
CA ASN A 192 5.59 2.95 -30.95
C ASN A 192 4.26 3.66 -30.62
N LEU A 193 3.56 3.26 -29.56
CA LEU A 193 2.34 3.95 -29.09
C LEU A 193 2.71 5.25 -28.36
N LYS A 194 1.86 6.27 -28.49
CA LYS A 194 2.16 7.64 -28.02
C LYS A 194 2.26 7.76 -26.49
N HIS A 195 1.48 6.96 -25.76
CA HIS A 195 1.28 7.09 -24.31
C HIS A 195 1.87 5.91 -23.55
N THR A 196 2.95 5.32 -24.07
CA THR A 196 3.62 4.17 -23.47
C THR A 196 5.07 4.51 -23.14
N LYS A 197 5.55 3.95 -22.04
CA LYS A 197 6.94 4.07 -21.59
C LYS A 197 7.38 2.76 -20.99
N LEU A 198 8.60 2.33 -21.32
CA LEU A 198 9.21 1.14 -20.74
C LEU A 198 10.56 1.50 -20.14
N TYR A 199 10.81 1.00 -18.94
CA TYR A 199 12.06 1.10 -18.23
C TYR A 199 12.53 -0.29 -17.83
N VAL A 200 13.84 -0.50 -17.82
CA VAL A 200 14.46 -1.77 -17.42
C VAL A 200 15.42 -1.53 -16.27
N CYS A 201 15.23 -2.24 -15.16
CA CYS A 201 16.13 -2.26 -14.03
C CYS A 201 16.96 -3.55 -14.00
N ASN A 202 18.14 -3.49 -13.37
CA ASN A 202 18.92 -4.69 -13.10
C ASN A 202 18.11 -5.70 -12.29
N ASN A 203 18.32 -7.00 -12.53
CA ASN A 203 17.60 -8.08 -11.84
C ASN A 203 17.73 -8.04 -10.31
N ASN A 204 18.83 -7.49 -9.78
CA ASN A 204 19.05 -7.41 -8.33
C ASN A 204 18.31 -6.23 -7.66
N ASN A 205 17.81 -5.27 -8.45
CA ASN A 205 17.21 -4.04 -7.95
C ASN A 205 15.71 -4.15 -7.66
N MET A 206 15.03 -5.14 -8.25
CA MET A 206 13.59 -5.35 -8.05
C MET A 206 13.33 -6.83 -7.83
N LYS A 207 12.92 -7.17 -6.61
CA LYS A 207 12.71 -8.55 -6.17
C LYS A 207 11.24 -8.90 -5.91
N ILE A 208 10.34 -7.91 -5.83
CA ILE A 208 8.89 -8.17 -5.81
C ILE A 208 8.47 -8.93 -7.07
N ALA A 209 7.46 -9.79 -7.00
CA ALA A 209 7.01 -10.51 -8.20
C ALA A 209 6.38 -9.53 -9.20
N SER A 210 5.35 -8.81 -8.77
CA SER A 210 4.76 -7.72 -9.54
C SER A 210 4.00 -6.73 -8.66
N SER A 211 3.81 -5.51 -9.17
CA SER A 211 2.87 -4.55 -8.63
C SER A 211 2.23 -3.75 -9.75
N ILE A 212 0.97 -3.36 -9.55
CA ILE A 212 0.23 -2.48 -10.43
C ILE A 212 -0.31 -1.32 -9.61
N VAL A 213 -0.17 -0.09 -10.13
CA VAL A 213 -0.66 1.11 -9.46
C VAL A 213 -1.36 2.00 -10.46
N THR A 214 -2.60 2.34 -10.15
CA THR A 214 -3.43 3.27 -10.90
C THR A 214 -3.84 4.44 -10.01
N GLU A 215 -4.69 5.34 -10.53
CA GLU A 215 -5.37 6.32 -9.69
C GLU A 215 -6.55 5.76 -8.89
N LYS A 216 -6.94 4.49 -9.12
CA LYS A 216 -8.11 3.86 -8.49
C LYS A 216 -7.77 2.76 -7.49
N PHE A 217 -6.72 1.99 -7.77
CA PHE A 217 -6.31 0.85 -6.96
C PHE A 217 -4.81 0.58 -7.08
N MET A 218 -4.27 -0.15 -6.11
CA MET A 218 -2.98 -0.81 -6.19
C MET A 218 -3.15 -2.33 -6.08
N ALA A 219 -2.31 -3.08 -6.76
CA ALA A 219 -2.14 -4.52 -6.59
C ALA A 219 -0.67 -4.84 -6.33
N LEU A 220 -0.40 -5.78 -5.42
CA LEU A 220 0.94 -6.26 -5.08
C LEU A 220 0.94 -7.79 -5.06
N SER A 221 1.91 -8.38 -5.74
CA SER A 221 2.23 -9.80 -5.65
C SER A 221 3.68 -9.98 -5.23
N LEU A 222 3.88 -10.90 -4.29
CA LEU A 222 5.18 -11.29 -3.78
C LEU A 222 5.47 -12.75 -4.15
N PHE A 223 6.72 -13.14 -4.06
CA PHE A 223 7.10 -14.55 -4.08
C PHE A 223 6.89 -15.14 -2.68
N CYS A 224 6.57 -16.43 -2.60
CA CYS A 224 6.66 -17.13 -1.33
C CYS A 224 8.11 -17.24 -0.86
N ASN A 225 8.32 -17.52 0.42
CA ASN A 225 9.64 -17.79 1.00
C ASN A 225 10.38 -18.95 0.30
N SER A 226 9.65 -19.86 -0.34
CA SER A 226 10.20 -20.94 -1.17
C SER A 226 10.68 -20.48 -2.56
N GLY A 227 10.47 -19.21 -2.92
CA GLY A 227 10.70 -18.65 -4.25
C GLY A 227 9.59 -18.94 -5.27
N ILE A 228 8.54 -19.68 -4.89
CA ILE A 228 7.44 -20.01 -5.81
C ILE A 228 6.48 -18.82 -5.93
N TYR A 229 6.06 -18.54 -7.17
CA TYR A 229 5.02 -17.56 -7.48
C TYR A 229 3.67 -18.26 -7.66
N TYR A 230 2.66 -17.85 -6.88
CA TYR A 230 1.30 -18.39 -6.96
C TYR A 230 0.27 -17.44 -7.57
N ASN A 231 0.69 -16.29 -8.14
CA ASN A 231 -0.23 -15.24 -8.64
C ASN A 231 -1.27 -14.77 -7.59
N HIS A 232 -0.91 -14.78 -6.30
CA HIS A 232 -1.71 -14.15 -5.26
C HIS A 232 -1.51 -12.64 -5.34
N ASN A 233 -2.62 -11.90 -5.39
CA ASN A 233 -2.59 -10.44 -5.48
C ASN A 233 -3.23 -9.84 -4.24
N LEU A 234 -2.51 -9.00 -3.51
CA LEU A 234 -3.11 -8.10 -2.55
C LEU A 234 -3.59 -6.85 -3.28
N VAL A 235 -4.88 -6.55 -3.19
CA VAL A 235 -5.49 -5.40 -3.86
C VAL A 235 -6.02 -4.42 -2.82
N SER A 236 -5.62 -3.16 -2.92
CA SER A 236 -6.11 -2.08 -2.06
C SER A 236 -6.64 -0.91 -2.88
N PHE A 237 -7.69 -0.29 -2.36
CA PHE A 237 -8.34 0.90 -2.90
C PHE A 237 -8.11 2.15 -2.04
N ASP A 238 -7.40 2.00 -0.91
CA ASP A 238 -7.15 3.10 0.02
C ASP A 238 -6.16 4.09 -0.60
N GLU A 239 -6.41 5.40 -0.43
CA GLU A 239 -5.53 6.45 -0.97
C GLU A 239 -4.08 6.34 -0.45
N SER A 240 -3.91 5.89 0.80
CA SER A 240 -2.59 5.61 1.38
C SER A 240 -1.85 4.51 0.62
N ALA A 241 -2.56 3.48 0.16
CA ALA A 241 -1.99 2.36 -0.57
C ALA A 241 -1.63 2.77 -1.99
N LEU A 242 -2.45 3.60 -2.65
CA LEU A 242 -2.12 4.20 -3.95
C LEU A 242 -0.83 5.03 -3.87
N LYS A 243 -0.70 5.83 -2.81
CA LYS A 243 0.50 6.63 -2.56
C LYS A 243 1.72 5.74 -2.32
N TRP A 244 1.58 4.73 -1.46
CA TRP A 244 2.64 3.76 -1.16
C TRP A 244 3.12 3.04 -2.43
N GLY A 245 2.19 2.47 -3.22
CA GLY A 245 2.50 1.80 -4.47
C GLY A 245 3.15 2.73 -5.50
N LYS A 246 2.66 3.98 -5.61
CA LYS A 246 3.25 4.97 -6.51
C LYS A 246 4.69 5.31 -6.12
N ASN A 247 4.98 5.43 -4.83
CA ASN A 247 6.33 5.68 -4.34
C ASN A 247 7.25 4.48 -4.64
N LEU A 248 6.76 3.25 -4.42
CA LEU A 248 7.48 2.01 -4.76
C LEU A 248 7.81 1.95 -6.25
N PHE A 249 6.82 2.22 -7.11
CA PHE A 249 7.04 2.29 -8.56
C PHE A 249 8.08 3.35 -8.96
N ASN A 250 7.99 4.55 -8.36
CA ASN A 250 8.92 5.63 -8.66
C ASN A 250 10.35 5.31 -8.21
N HIS A 251 10.53 4.57 -7.10
CA HIS A 251 11.83 4.06 -6.68
C HIS A 251 12.43 3.16 -7.77
N TYR A 252 11.70 2.14 -8.23
CA TYR A 252 12.20 1.25 -9.28
C TYR A 252 12.47 1.98 -10.60
N LYS A 253 11.58 2.90 -10.98
CA LYS A 253 11.78 3.73 -12.18
C LYS A 253 13.02 4.61 -12.07
N GLY A 254 13.29 5.18 -10.89
CA GLY A 254 14.42 6.09 -10.64
C GLY A 254 15.79 5.42 -10.80
N ILE A 255 15.85 4.10 -10.63
CA ILE A 255 17.06 3.28 -10.78
C ILE A 255 17.07 2.44 -12.07
N ALA A 256 16.10 2.67 -12.97
CA ALA A 256 15.96 1.95 -14.23
C ALA A 256 16.40 2.82 -15.42
N ARG A 257 16.83 2.16 -16.51
CA ARG A 257 17.13 2.83 -17.78
C ARG A 257 15.91 2.82 -18.71
N PRO A 258 15.64 3.91 -19.46
CA PRO A 258 14.54 3.92 -20.42
C PRO A 258 14.85 3.05 -21.64
N ILE A 259 13.82 2.44 -22.21
CA ILE A 259 13.85 1.74 -23.50
C ILE A 259 13.00 2.55 -24.48
N THR A 260 13.61 2.98 -25.58
CA THR A 260 12.93 3.77 -26.62
C THR A 260 12.83 3.07 -27.96
N LYS A 261 13.58 1.97 -28.16
CA LYS A 261 13.59 1.16 -29.37
C LYS A 261 14.17 -0.22 -29.07
N VAL A 262 13.93 -1.16 -29.98
CA VAL A 262 14.30 -2.58 -29.92
C VAL A 262 14.94 -3.01 -31.23
#